data_AF-A0A925B1E2-F1
#
_entry.id   AF-A0A925B1E2-F1
#
_cell.length_a   1.000
_cell.length_b   1.000
_cell.length_c   1.000
_cell.angle_alpha   90.00
_cell.angle_beta   90.00
_cell.angle_gamma   90.00
#
_symmetry.space_group_name_H-M   'P 1'
#
loop_
_entity.id
_entity.type
_entity.pdbx_description
1 polymer ?
#
loop_
_entity_poly.entity_id
_entity_poly.type
_entity_poly.pdbx_seq_one_letter_code
_entity_poly.pdbx_strand_id
1 'polypeptide(L)'
;MRMSVASVLAFARTWRVTACLVIVGLSACRKDDSGLVCYPGQDYCVDGQGNKVNSDGSPFDDGTIDPTDGSGNGTDTDTGGDNDAVVNPSDVCECTVTSSDQDGDCITDSNERGAANGGSDPTKRDTDDDGILDGCEDKNFNGIVDAGESDPSKTDSDGDCIPDGLEDKNRNGRFDLARGETSPALLDSDRDGITDKNEDPNCDGNVQAFTDANQDGCWNPNEPQGETSGALADTDGDGIGDGKEDKNNDGRCDPDENSCPFVVDSDCDGIPDGFEDKNKSGTFNTGETLPRDTDTDDDGIRDGVEDANNNGLFEVGIETDPRSIDSDGDKIPDGAEDIDHDGIVRAAPTLNGCWTRTAAGETDPRKADSDGDGIRDDVEDNNKNGQCDLGSVTDSQGTRPNDLIETCAFLADSDCDGITDGAEDKNRNAISDIGETDAKFNDTDHDGLIDGCPPLYDFTRCEDLDNDGVVDVAESDPRSIDTDLDGLNDRCEVQFSSTNCTTATCSTLATADDTDGDGKSDGEEDKNRNCVYEPALGETDPRVGNPAAALGTIAYSRSQVCDSQNLKQLT
;
A
#
# COMPACT_ATOMS: atom_id res chain seq x y z
N MET A 1 -1.27 7.77 -38.82
CA MET A 1 -0.91 7.96 -40.25
C MET A 1 0.31 7.12 -40.55
N ARG A 2 0.23 6.17 -41.50
CA ARG A 2 1.39 5.43 -42.01
C ARG A 2 2.15 6.32 -43.00
N MET A 3 3.45 6.51 -42.85
CA MET A 3 4.33 6.88 -43.96
C MET A 3 5.69 6.16 -43.87
N SER A 4 6.19 5.87 -45.07
CA SER A 4 7.04 4.74 -45.45
C SER A 4 8.52 5.10 -45.50
N VAL A 5 9.34 4.07 -45.24
CA VAL A 5 10.74 3.92 -45.62
C VAL A 5 10.86 4.08 -47.14
N ALA A 6 11.39 5.22 -47.62
CA ALA A 6 12.05 5.37 -48.92
C ALA A 6 12.34 6.86 -49.21
N SER A 7 13.51 7.36 -48.81
CA SER A 7 14.26 8.44 -49.48
C SER A 7 15.57 8.74 -48.74
N VAL A 8 16.45 7.75 -48.60
CA VAL A 8 17.84 7.96 -48.15
C VAL A 8 18.75 7.21 -49.12
N LEU A 9 19.05 7.81 -50.27
CA LEU A 9 20.15 7.41 -51.16
C LEU A 9 20.39 8.48 -52.22
N ALA A 10 20.92 9.62 -51.80
CA ALA A 10 21.78 10.47 -52.62
C ALA A 10 22.49 11.48 -51.71
N PHE A 11 23.80 11.65 -51.92
CA PHE A 11 24.74 12.55 -51.23
C PHE A 11 25.49 12.01 -50.02
N ALA A 12 26.22 10.90 -50.24
CA ALA A 12 27.55 10.78 -49.68
C ALA A 12 28.52 11.64 -50.52
N ARG A 13 29.00 12.77 -49.97
CA ARG A 13 30.40 13.20 -50.05
C ARG A 13 30.61 14.56 -49.37
N THR A 14 31.61 14.54 -48.49
CA THR A 14 32.36 15.64 -47.89
C THR A 14 31.68 16.45 -46.79
N TRP A 15 32.46 16.62 -45.71
CA TRP A 15 32.24 17.35 -44.46
C TRP A 15 31.59 16.53 -43.33
N ARG A 16 32.48 15.98 -42.48
CA ARG A 16 32.17 15.41 -41.16
C ARG A 16 31.64 16.53 -40.26
N VAL A 17 30.32 16.60 -40.09
CA VAL A 17 29.66 17.28 -38.98
C VAL A 17 28.53 16.35 -38.51
N THR A 18 28.64 15.85 -37.29
CA THR A 18 27.57 15.15 -36.55
C THR A 18 27.94 15.37 -35.08
N ALA A 19 27.38 16.33 -34.33
CA ALA A 19 25.98 16.58 -33.96
C ALA A 19 25.36 15.34 -33.29
N CYS A 20 25.54 15.23 -31.96
CA CYS A 20 24.82 14.29 -31.12
C CYS A 20 23.31 14.55 -31.20
N LEU A 21 22.57 13.48 -31.51
CA LEU A 21 21.11 13.42 -31.47
C LEU A 21 20.70 13.00 -30.05
N VAL A 22 19.84 13.79 -29.42
CA VAL A 22 19.29 13.55 -28.08
C VAL A 22 18.12 12.58 -28.19
N ILE A 23 18.23 11.41 -27.56
CA ILE A 23 17.10 10.54 -27.19
C ILE A 23 17.36 10.06 -25.76
N VAL A 24 16.45 10.46 -24.86
CA VAL A 24 16.11 9.94 -23.52
C VAL A 24 17.28 9.53 -22.60
N GLY A 25 17.53 10.39 -21.61
CA GLY A 25 18.14 10.05 -20.31
C GLY A 25 19.55 9.49 -20.35
N LEU A 26 20.57 10.35 -20.51
CA LEU A 26 21.95 10.10 -20.06
C LEU A 26 22.77 11.41 -20.11
N SER A 27 23.56 11.60 -19.07
CA SER A 27 24.39 12.77 -18.75
C SER A 27 25.32 13.19 -19.90
N ALA A 28 25.42 14.50 -20.14
CA ALA A 28 26.14 15.06 -21.28
C ALA A 28 27.68 14.99 -21.11
N CYS A 29 28.39 14.35 -22.05
CA CYS A 29 29.85 14.47 -22.17
C CYS A 29 30.26 15.93 -22.41
N ARG A 30 31.19 16.45 -21.60
CA ARG A 30 31.92 17.69 -21.91
C ARG A 30 33.20 17.34 -22.66
N LYS A 31 33.43 18.09 -23.73
CA LYS A 31 34.73 18.16 -24.40
C LYS A 31 35.41 19.43 -23.90
N ASP A 32 36.58 19.30 -23.30
CA ASP A 32 37.38 20.45 -22.88
C ASP A 32 38.22 21.00 -24.06
N ASP A 33 38.89 22.13 -23.86
CA ASP A 33 39.74 22.76 -24.89
C ASP A 33 40.98 21.91 -25.26
N SER A 34 41.24 20.83 -24.50
CA SER A 34 42.31 19.83 -24.71
C SER A 34 41.95 18.78 -25.77
N GLY A 35 40.66 18.60 -26.05
CA GLY A 35 40.16 17.59 -26.99
C GLY A 35 39.74 16.26 -26.35
N LEU A 36 39.71 16.18 -25.01
CA LEU A 36 39.37 14.98 -24.22
C LEU A 36 37.85 14.77 -24.15
N VAL A 37 37.40 13.51 -24.12
CA VAL A 37 35.98 13.13 -23.98
C VAL A 37 35.79 12.26 -22.74
N CYS A 38 35.15 12.78 -21.70
CA CYS A 38 34.88 12.05 -20.46
C CYS A 38 33.43 11.58 -20.38
N TYR A 39 33.23 10.33 -19.93
CA TYR A 39 31.91 9.72 -19.79
C TYR A 39 31.47 9.76 -18.32
N PRO A 40 30.25 10.25 -18.01
CA PRO A 40 29.74 10.28 -16.65
C PRO A 40 29.52 8.85 -16.12
N GLY A 41 30.04 8.56 -14.92
CA GLY A 41 30.02 7.23 -14.29
C GLY A 41 31.19 6.31 -14.70
N GLN A 42 32.24 6.87 -15.30
CA GLN A 42 33.49 6.17 -15.60
C GLN A 42 34.66 6.97 -15.02
N ASP A 43 35.66 6.28 -14.51
CA ASP A 43 36.84 6.92 -13.89
C ASP A 43 37.82 7.50 -14.93
N TYR A 44 37.58 7.30 -16.23
CA TYR A 44 38.45 7.74 -17.32
C TYR A 44 37.79 8.65 -18.37
N CYS A 45 38.64 9.36 -19.09
CA CYS A 45 38.36 10.11 -20.31
C CYS A 45 39.05 9.44 -21.52
N VAL A 46 38.72 9.86 -22.73
CA VAL A 46 39.33 9.35 -23.97
C VAL A 46 39.98 10.50 -24.75
N ASP A 47 41.24 10.30 -25.16
CA ASP A 47 42.01 11.27 -25.93
C ASP A 47 41.64 11.32 -27.44
N GLY A 48 42.32 12.19 -28.19
CA GLY A 48 42.11 12.34 -29.64
C GLY A 48 42.56 11.14 -30.49
N GLN A 49 43.22 10.17 -29.88
CA GLN A 49 43.77 8.96 -30.49
C GLN A 49 42.97 7.71 -30.11
N GLY A 50 42.11 7.81 -29.09
CA GLY A 50 41.25 6.73 -28.61
C GLY A 50 41.74 6.04 -27.34
N ASN A 51 42.77 6.56 -26.68
CA ASN A 51 43.34 5.98 -25.45
C ASN A 51 42.60 6.48 -24.21
N LYS A 52 42.48 5.63 -23.18
CA LYS A 52 41.98 6.04 -21.86
C LYS A 52 43.01 6.96 -21.19
N VAL A 53 42.54 8.06 -20.60
CA VAL A 53 43.35 9.07 -19.91
C VAL A 53 42.56 9.67 -18.74
N ASN A 54 43.25 10.11 -17.68
CA ASN A 54 42.62 10.80 -16.56
C ASN A 54 41.97 12.11 -17.01
N SER A 55 41.14 12.69 -16.15
CA SER A 55 40.47 13.98 -16.41
C SER A 55 41.41 15.17 -16.63
N ASP A 56 42.69 15.04 -16.27
CA ASP A 56 43.75 16.03 -16.51
C ASP A 56 44.62 15.73 -17.76
N GLY A 57 44.34 14.63 -18.46
CA GLY A 57 45.07 14.17 -19.64
C GLY A 57 46.35 13.36 -19.36
N SER A 58 46.62 13.00 -18.10
CA SER A 58 47.64 11.99 -17.78
C SER A 58 47.18 10.59 -18.21
N PRO A 59 48.11 9.63 -18.42
CA PRO A 59 47.76 8.24 -18.71
C PRO A 59 46.75 7.72 -17.68
N PHE A 60 45.71 7.01 -18.15
CA PHE A 60 44.74 6.37 -17.26
C PHE A 60 45.25 4.97 -16.98
N ASP A 61 45.67 4.77 -15.74
CA ASP A 61 45.88 3.44 -15.20
C ASP A 61 44.50 2.82 -14.93
N ASP A 62 44.17 1.75 -15.65
CA ASP A 62 42.95 0.99 -15.43
C ASP A 62 43.13 -0.19 -14.47
N GLY A 63 44.30 -0.26 -13.82
CA GLY A 63 44.67 -1.26 -12.83
C GLY A 63 44.93 -2.62 -13.43
N THR A 64 44.84 -2.82 -14.76
CA THR A 64 44.97 -4.15 -15.35
C THR A 64 46.43 -4.51 -15.65
N ILE A 65 46.88 -5.64 -15.12
CA ILE A 65 48.13 -6.29 -15.56
C ILE A 65 47.93 -6.83 -16.99
N ASP A 66 48.85 -6.53 -17.92
CA ASP A 66 48.79 -7.05 -19.30
C ASP A 66 48.88 -8.59 -19.31
N PRO A 67 47.89 -9.32 -19.87
CA PRO A 67 47.86 -10.78 -19.90
C PRO A 67 49.02 -11.43 -20.71
N THR A 68 49.91 -10.64 -21.32
CA THR A 68 51.14 -11.15 -21.97
C THR A 68 52.33 -11.37 -21.03
N ASP A 69 52.24 -10.94 -19.76
CA ASP A 69 53.30 -11.09 -18.75
C ASP A 69 53.63 -12.56 -18.42
N GLY A 70 52.65 -13.45 -18.45
CA GLY A 70 52.83 -14.88 -18.14
C GLY A 70 53.67 -15.71 -19.13
N SER A 71 54.38 -15.12 -20.11
CA SER A 71 55.12 -15.88 -21.12
C SER A 71 56.42 -15.29 -21.68
N GLY A 72 57.20 -14.58 -20.86
CA GLY A 72 58.67 -14.63 -20.94
C GLY A 72 59.42 -13.85 -22.05
N ASN A 73 60.63 -13.44 -21.65
CA ASN A 73 61.80 -13.11 -22.47
C ASN A 73 61.66 -11.91 -23.44
N GLY A 74 61.24 -10.76 -22.91
CA GLY A 74 61.39 -9.44 -23.52
C GLY A 74 62.45 -8.61 -22.78
N THR A 75 63.14 -7.69 -23.47
CA THR A 75 64.07 -6.73 -22.86
C THR A 75 63.34 -5.55 -22.23
N ASP A 76 62.23 -5.82 -21.55
CA ASP A 76 61.55 -4.80 -20.77
C ASP A 76 62.35 -4.56 -19.48
N THR A 77 62.52 -3.29 -19.12
CA THR A 77 63.18 -2.89 -17.88
C THR A 77 62.21 -2.34 -16.85
N ASP A 78 60.93 -2.24 -17.23
CA ASP A 78 59.81 -2.02 -16.34
C ASP A 78 58.87 -3.22 -16.40
N THR A 79 58.07 -3.40 -15.34
CA THR A 79 57.10 -4.51 -15.22
C THR A 79 55.67 -4.04 -15.43
N GLY A 80 55.44 -2.74 -15.56
CA GLY A 80 54.18 -2.16 -16.01
C GLY A 80 53.91 -2.48 -17.47
N GLY A 81 52.83 -3.20 -17.76
CA GLY A 81 52.43 -3.65 -19.10
C GLY A 81 52.12 -2.56 -20.14
N ASP A 82 52.62 -1.33 -19.97
CA ASP A 82 52.38 -0.19 -20.86
C ASP A 82 53.50 0.06 -21.89
N ASN A 83 54.60 -0.73 -21.85
CA ASN A 83 55.80 -0.62 -22.69
C ASN A 83 56.52 0.73 -22.60
N ASP A 84 56.36 1.43 -21.49
CA ASP A 84 57.04 2.67 -21.18
C ASP A 84 58.30 2.35 -20.33
N ALA A 85 59.42 2.99 -20.66
CA ALA A 85 60.71 2.75 -19.98
C ALA A 85 60.87 3.60 -18.70
N VAL A 86 59.76 3.98 -18.08
CA VAL A 86 59.66 4.93 -16.97
C VAL A 86 58.72 4.36 -15.91
N VAL A 87 59.30 3.93 -14.79
CA VAL A 87 58.56 3.71 -13.54
C VAL A 87 57.65 4.91 -13.24
N ASN A 88 56.35 4.68 -13.38
CA ASN A 88 55.29 5.65 -13.17
C ASN A 88 54.76 5.47 -11.74
N PRO A 89 54.88 6.47 -10.85
CA PRO A 89 54.36 6.35 -9.48
C PRO A 89 52.83 6.26 -9.37
N SER A 90 52.11 6.24 -10.50
CA SER A 90 50.68 5.94 -10.60
C SER A 90 50.38 4.46 -10.68
N ASP A 91 51.33 3.64 -11.14
CA ASP A 91 51.09 2.27 -11.57
C ASP A 91 51.42 1.33 -10.41
N VAL A 92 50.50 0.42 -10.11
CA VAL A 92 50.57 -0.38 -8.89
C VAL A 92 51.57 -1.53 -9.09
N CYS A 93 52.37 -1.80 -8.06
CA CYS A 93 53.40 -2.85 -8.03
C CYS A 93 54.63 -2.64 -8.92
N GLU A 94 54.92 -1.41 -9.37
CA GLU A 94 56.14 -1.14 -10.13
C GLU A 94 57.39 -0.93 -9.26
N CYS A 95 58.53 -1.42 -9.74
CA CYS A 95 59.83 -1.20 -9.15
C CYS A 95 60.96 -1.26 -10.19
N THR A 96 62.16 -0.85 -9.76
CA THR A 96 63.35 -1.01 -10.59
C THR A 96 63.95 -2.41 -10.44
N VAL A 97 63.88 -3.23 -11.49
CA VAL A 97 64.52 -4.55 -11.53
C VAL A 97 66.04 -4.43 -11.37
N THR A 98 66.61 -5.15 -10.42
CA THR A 98 68.06 -5.16 -10.15
C THR A 98 68.66 -6.53 -10.48
N SER A 99 69.99 -6.66 -10.59
CA SER A 99 70.63 -7.98 -10.78
C SER A 99 70.45 -8.96 -9.60
N SER A 100 69.71 -8.57 -8.57
CA SER A 100 69.38 -9.31 -7.36
C SER A 100 67.87 -9.56 -7.24
N ASP A 101 67.15 -9.46 -8.35
CA ASP A 101 65.72 -9.68 -8.50
C ASP A 101 65.58 -10.31 -9.90
N GLN A 102 65.35 -11.62 -9.96
CA GLN A 102 65.62 -12.45 -11.15
C GLN A 102 64.43 -12.59 -12.08
N ASP A 103 63.22 -12.51 -11.55
CA ASP A 103 61.92 -12.49 -12.25
C ASP A 103 61.30 -11.09 -12.34
N GLY A 104 61.85 -10.13 -11.59
CA GLY A 104 61.48 -8.72 -11.70
C GLY A 104 60.16 -8.42 -10.98
N ASP A 105 59.84 -9.13 -9.91
CA ASP A 105 58.58 -8.98 -9.17
C ASP A 105 58.62 -7.88 -8.11
N CYS A 106 59.76 -7.21 -7.92
CA CYS A 106 60.04 -6.19 -6.90
C CYS A 106 60.49 -6.69 -5.54
N ILE A 107 60.56 -7.99 -5.35
CA ILE A 107 61.17 -8.63 -4.19
C ILE A 107 62.57 -9.07 -4.58
N THR A 108 63.54 -8.91 -3.67
CA THR A 108 64.89 -9.40 -3.97
C THR A 108 64.97 -10.90 -3.75
N ASP A 109 65.74 -11.58 -4.59
CA ASP A 109 66.24 -12.96 -4.46
C ASP A 109 66.57 -13.40 -3.01
N SER A 110 67.05 -12.47 -2.18
CA SER A 110 67.43 -12.72 -0.78
C SER A 110 66.25 -12.64 0.19
N ASN A 111 65.26 -11.79 -0.09
CA ASN A 111 64.04 -11.63 0.68
C ASN A 111 63.10 -12.82 0.42
N GLU A 112 62.89 -13.19 -0.84
CA GLU A 112 62.03 -14.32 -1.25
C GLU A 112 62.49 -15.65 -0.61
N ARG A 113 63.80 -15.95 -0.69
CA ARG A 113 64.39 -17.14 -0.06
C ARG A 113 64.55 -17.03 1.46
N GLY A 114 64.47 -15.82 2.00
CA GLY A 114 64.72 -15.49 3.40
C GLY A 114 63.46 -15.44 4.27
N ALA A 115 62.29 -15.37 3.63
CA ALA A 115 60.97 -15.34 4.23
C ALA A 115 60.72 -16.56 5.13
N ALA A 116 60.39 -16.32 6.40
CA ALA A 116 59.97 -17.40 7.30
C ALA A 116 58.47 -17.72 7.21
N ASN A 117 57.68 -16.77 6.69
CA ASN A 117 56.22 -16.81 6.48
C ASN A 117 55.93 -15.99 5.20
N GLY A 118 55.56 -16.64 4.08
CA GLY A 118 55.26 -15.96 2.82
C GLY A 118 56.46 -15.72 1.92
N GLY A 119 57.14 -16.81 1.52
CA GLY A 119 58.26 -16.72 0.58
C GLY A 119 57.83 -17.10 -0.82
N SER A 120 58.19 -16.26 -1.79
CA SER A 120 58.04 -16.50 -3.22
C SER A 120 59.21 -17.30 -3.84
N ASP A 121 59.00 -17.82 -5.04
CA ASP A 121 60.02 -18.42 -5.90
C ASP A 121 60.75 -17.31 -6.66
N PRO A 122 62.07 -17.10 -6.45
CA PRO A 122 62.90 -16.06 -7.08
C PRO A 122 63.13 -16.23 -8.58
N THR A 123 62.32 -17.05 -9.24
CA THR A 123 62.36 -17.31 -10.66
C THR A 123 60.98 -17.20 -11.32
N LYS A 124 59.94 -16.89 -10.54
CA LYS A 124 58.54 -16.78 -10.97
C LYS A 124 57.99 -15.49 -10.38
N ARG A 125 57.59 -14.56 -11.26
CA ARG A 125 57.02 -13.27 -10.84
C ARG A 125 55.68 -13.38 -10.10
N ASP A 126 55.01 -14.50 -10.31
CA ASP A 126 53.77 -14.93 -9.70
C ASP A 126 54.01 -16.40 -9.31
N THR A 127 54.18 -16.63 -8.00
CA THR A 127 54.69 -17.88 -7.47
C THR A 127 53.64 -18.96 -7.48
N ASP A 128 52.40 -18.64 -7.12
CA ASP A 128 51.27 -19.56 -7.05
C ASP A 128 50.33 -19.54 -8.28
N ASP A 129 50.63 -18.69 -9.25
CA ASP A 129 49.97 -18.54 -10.54
C ASP A 129 48.49 -18.08 -10.45
N ASP A 130 48.13 -17.29 -9.43
CA ASP A 130 46.77 -16.76 -9.25
C ASP A 130 46.46 -15.48 -10.05
N GLY A 131 47.51 -14.84 -10.56
CA GLY A 131 47.44 -13.65 -11.40
C GLY A 131 47.74 -12.33 -10.70
N ILE A 132 48.06 -12.33 -9.40
CA ILE A 132 48.67 -11.21 -8.68
C ILE A 132 50.18 -11.44 -8.65
N LEU A 133 50.99 -10.39 -8.80
CA LEU A 133 52.45 -10.53 -8.75
C LEU A 133 52.92 -10.63 -7.30
N ASP A 134 53.96 -11.41 -7.02
CA ASP A 134 54.46 -11.62 -5.66
C ASP A 134 54.77 -10.30 -4.93
N GLY A 135 55.35 -9.31 -5.61
CA GLY A 135 55.56 -7.98 -5.04
C GLY A 135 54.31 -7.11 -4.93
N CYS A 136 53.24 -7.37 -5.69
CA CYS A 136 51.94 -6.72 -5.44
C CYS A 136 51.37 -7.14 -4.07
N GLU A 137 51.53 -8.42 -3.75
CA GLU A 137 51.02 -9.03 -2.53
C GLU A 137 51.84 -8.57 -1.32
N ASP A 138 53.17 -8.48 -1.46
CA ASP A 138 54.07 -7.88 -0.47
C ASP A 138 54.18 -6.36 -0.67
N LYS A 139 53.20 -5.63 -0.15
CA LYS A 139 53.07 -4.15 -0.24
C LYS A 139 54.33 -3.39 0.19
N ASN A 140 55.20 -4.01 0.97
CA ASN A 140 56.40 -3.37 1.49
C ASN A 140 57.73 -4.00 1.02
N PHE A 141 57.65 -5.01 0.15
CA PHE A 141 58.73 -5.70 -0.55
C PHE A 141 59.80 -6.30 0.38
N ASN A 142 59.42 -6.67 1.61
CA ASN A 142 60.36 -7.19 2.61
C ASN A 142 60.53 -8.73 2.55
N GLY A 143 59.76 -9.42 1.71
CA GLY A 143 59.64 -10.86 1.57
C GLY A 143 59.03 -11.54 2.80
N ILE A 144 58.05 -10.93 3.46
CA ILE A 144 57.35 -11.47 4.63
C ILE A 144 55.90 -11.05 4.50
N VAL A 145 54.97 -12.01 4.62
CA VAL A 145 53.53 -11.71 4.65
C VAL A 145 53.19 -11.01 5.97
N ASP A 146 52.92 -9.71 5.87
CA ASP A 146 52.46 -8.86 6.95
C ASP A 146 50.92 -8.84 7.03
N ALA A 147 50.37 -8.21 8.07
CA ALA A 147 48.92 -8.17 8.26
C ALA A 147 48.25 -7.32 7.16
N GLY A 148 47.30 -7.92 6.43
CA GLY A 148 46.58 -7.27 5.32
C GLY A 148 47.30 -7.38 3.96
N GLU A 149 48.33 -8.22 3.87
CA GLU A 149 48.95 -8.69 2.63
C GLU A 149 48.43 -10.10 2.32
N SER A 150 48.24 -10.42 1.04
CA SER A 150 48.08 -11.81 0.58
C SER A 150 49.43 -12.53 0.62
N ASP A 151 49.40 -13.86 0.56
CA ASP A 151 50.54 -14.76 0.63
C ASP A 151 50.90 -15.27 -0.77
N PRO A 152 52.02 -14.83 -1.37
CA PRO A 152 52.41 -15.18 -2.74
C PRO A 152 52.62 -16.67 -3.03
N SER A 153 52.59 -17.49 -1.99
CA SER A 153 52.74 -18.94 -2.10
C SER A 153 51.40 -19.69 -2.03
N LYS A 154 50.28 -18.97 -1.92
CA LYS A 154 48.93 -19.48 -1.76
C LYS A 154 47.95 -18.72 -2.63
N THR A 155 47.46 -19.41 -3.66
CA THR A 155 46.34 -18.99 -4.52
C THR A 155 45.06 -18.58 -3.79
N ASP A 156 44.95 -18.88 -2.50
CA ASP A 156 43.83 -18.59 -1.59
C ASP A 156 44.45 -18.35 -0.21
N SER A 157 44.66 -17.07 0.09
CA SER A 157 45.52 -16.61 1.17
C SER A 157 44.91 -16.76 2.55
N ASP A 158 43.62 -16.48 2.69
CA ASP A 158 42.87 -16.57 3.93
C ASP A 158 42.13 -17.91 4.12
N GLY A 159 41.99 -18.70 3.06
CA GLY A 159 41.44 -20.06 3.07
C GLY A 159 39.92 -20.12 3.05
N ASP A 160 39.24 -19.09 2.55
CA ASP A 160 37.79 -19.04 2.47
C ASP A 160 37.23 -19.90 1.31
N CYS A 161 37.99 -20.05 0.22
CA CYS A 161 37.82 -20.81 -1.03
C CYS A 161 37.84 -19.95 -2.31
N ILE A 162 37.78 -18.63 -2.19
CA ILE A 162 37.84 -17.69 -3.29
C ILE A 162 39.32 -17.39 -3.55
N PRO A 163 39.83 -17.59 -4.77
CA PRO A 163 41.23 -17.28 -5.06
C PRO A 163 41.52 -15.77 -5.01
N ASP A 164 42.69 -15.37 -4.51
CA ASP A 164 43.05 -13.96 -4.33
C ASP A 164 42.89 -13.14 -5.63
N GLY A 165 43.30 -13.72 -6.76
CA GLY A 165 43.17 -13.10 -8.08
C GLY A 165 41.73 -12.99 -8.63
N LEU A 166 40.71 -13.56 -7.96
CA LEU A 166 39.28 -13.28 -8.17
C LEU A 166 38.75 -12.21 -7.22
N GLU A 167 39.25 -12.19 -5.99
CA GLU A 167 38.90 -11.19 -4.97
C GLU A 167 39.44 -9.81 -5.34
N ASP A 168 40.71 -9.73 -5.72
CA ASP A 168 41.34 -8.57 -6.33
C ASP A 168 41.08 -8.59 -7.85
N LYS A 169 39.88 -8.15 -8.23
CA LYS A 169 39.39 -8.16 -9.61
C LYS A 169 40.29 -7.42 -10.58
N ASN A 170 41.00 -6.40 -10.10
CA ASN A 170 41.92 -5.61 -10.91
C ASN A 170 43.37 -6.11 -10.82
N ARG A 171 43.71 -6.90 -9.80
CA ARG A 171 45.01 -7.57 -9.59
C ARG A 171 46.14 -6.61 -9.27
N ASN A 172 45.85 -5.54 -8.55
CA ASN A 172 46.83 -4.54 -8.16
C ASN A 172 47.44 -4.79 -6.76
N GLY A 173 47.11 -5.89 -6.10
CA GLY A 173 47.55 -6.22 -4.74
C GLY A 173 46.91 -5.34 -3.65
N ARG A 174 45.84 -4.60 -3.97
CA ARG A 174 45.12 -3.71 -3.04
C ARG A 174 43.65 -4.07 -3.02
N PHE A 175 43.16 -4.37 -1.83
CA PHE A 175 41.74 -4.46 -1.55
C PHE A 175 41.03 -3.12 -1.76
N ASP A 176 40.23 -3.01 -2.82
CA ASP A 176 39.42 -1.85 -3.16
C ASP A 176 37.92 -2.13 -2.97
N LEU A 177 37.42 -2.05 -1.72
CA LEU A 177 36.00 -2.24 -1.39
C LEU A 177 35.05 -1.39 -2.26
N ALA A 178 35.45 -0.17 -2.61
CA ALA A 178 34.66 0.72 -3.48
C ALA A 178 34.47 0.21 -4.93
N ARG A 179 35.24 -0.82 -5.33
CA ARG A 179 35.13 -1.52 -6.62
C ARG A 179 34.36 -2.85 -6.50
N GLY A 180 33.84 -3.18 -5.32
CA GLY A 180 33.14 -4.44 -5.07
C GLY A 180 34.07 -5.64 -5.05
N GLU A 181 35.31 -5.45 -4.58
CA GLU A 181 36.30 -6.49 -4.33
C GLU A 181 36.12 -7.04 -2.92
N THR A 182 36.41 -8.32 -2.74
CA THR A 182 36.67 -8.94 -1.43
C THR A 182 38.18 -8.89 -1.14
N SER A 183 38.56 -9.20 0.08
CA SER A 183 39.92 -9.05 0.60
C SER A 183 40.59 -10.43 0.71
N PRO A 184 41.63 -10.70 -0.10
CA PRO A 184 42.43 -11.94 -0.02
C PRO A 184 43.00 -12.34 1.34
N ALA A 185 43.11 -11.37 2.25
CA ALA A 185 43.70 -11.56 3.57
C ALA A 185 42.66 -11.67 4.71
N LEU A 186 41.36 -11.60 4.42
CA LEU A 186 40.29 -11.49 5.42
C LEU A 186 39.09 -12.37 5.04
N LEU A 187 38.86 -13.41 5.84
CA LEU A 187 37.69 -14.31 5.74
C LEU A 187 36.30 -13.64 5.71
N ASP A 188 36.23 -12.34 6.03
CA ASP A 188 35.02 -11.53 6.18
C ASP A 188 35.43 -10.09 5.82
N SER A 189 35.18 -9.75 4.56
CA SER A 189 35.73 -8.57 3.88
C SER A 189 35.06 -7.27 4.30
N ASP A 190 33.74 -7.27 4.43
CA ASP A 190 32.94 -6.10 4.82
C ASP A 190 32.63 -6.02 6.33
N ARG A 191 32.87 -7.10 7.06
CA ARG A 191 32.76 -7.21 8.53
C ARG A 191 31.36 -7.13 9.06
N ASP A 192 30.40 -7.62 8.30
CA ASP A 192 29.02 -7.74 8.75
C ASP A 192 28.81 -8.99 9.64
N GLY A 193 29.73 -9.95 9.57
CA GLY A 193 29.78 -11.17 10.37
C GLY A 193 29.56 -12.46 9.57
N ILE A 194 29.16 -12.38 8.30
CA ILE A 194 29.15 -13.49 7.35
C ILE A 194 30.55 -13.57 6.72
N THR A 195 31.03 -14.78 6.46
CA THR A 195 32.33 -14.95 5.80
C THR A 195 32.14 -14.98 4.30
N ASP A 196 33.04 -14.41 3.53
CA ASP A 196 33.05 -14.39 2.06
C ASP A 196 32.72 -15.76 1.44
N LYS A 197 33.26 -16.86 2.00
CA LYS A 197 32.89 -18.26 1.68
C LYS A 197 31.39 -18.58 1.72
N ASN A 198 30.70 -18.11 2.75
CA ASN A 198 29.29 -18.37 2.99
C ASN A 198 28.43 -17.47 2.10
N GLU A 199 28.93 -16.30 1.75
CA GLU A 199 28.29 -15.36 0.83
C GLU A 199 28.43 -15.80 -0.63
N ASP A 200 29.57 -16.37 -0.99
CA ASP A 200 29.81 -17.08 -2.26
C ASP A 200 30.11 -18.58 -2.02
N PRO A 201 29.07 -19.42 -1.78
CA PRO A 201 29.25 -20.86 -1.58
C PRO A 201 29.81 -21.60 -2.79
N ASN A 202 29.80 -20.96 -3.96
CA ASN A 202 30.22 -21.56 -5.23
C ASN A 202 31.69 -21.23 -5.57
N CYS A 203 32.27 -20.24 -4.88
CA CYS A 203 33.65 -19.79 -4.95
C CYS A 203 34.07 -19.31 -6.36
N ASP A 204 33.19 -18.61 -7.07
CA ASP A 204 33.46 -18.06 -8.40
C ASP A 204 33.72 -16.54 -8.43
N GLY A 205 33.64 -15.88 -7.28
CA GLY A 205 33.90 -14.45 -7.07
C GLY A 205 32.80 -13.53 -7.60
N ASN A 206 31.64 -14.08 -8.01
CA ASN A 206 30.51 -13.32 -8.52
C ASN A 206 29.27 -13.56 -7.68
N VAL A 207 28.70 -12.47 -7.16
CA VAL A 207 27.42 -12.50 -6.43
C VAL A 207 26.28 -12.87 -7.38
N GLN A 208 25.64 -14.01 -7.12
CA GLN A 208 24.47 -14.47 -7.86
C GLN A 208 23.17 -13.86 -7.30
N ALA A 209 22.44 -13.11 -8.12
CA ALA A 209 21.08 -12.68 -7.76
C ALA A 209 20.11 -13.89 -7.63
N PHE A 210 19.07 -13.75 -6.79
CA PHE A 210 18.02 -14.75 -6.69
C PHE A 210 17.27 -14.92 -8.03
N THR A 211 16.62 -16.08 -8.21
CA THR A 211 15.84 -16.35 -9.42
C THR A 211 14.34 -16.31 -9.12
N ASP A 212 13.64 -15.33 -9.68
CA ASP A 212 12.18 -15.34 -9.80
C ASP A 212 11.76 -16.24 -10.98
N ALA A 213 11.48 -17.51 -10.69
CA ALA A 213 11.24 -18.53 -11.70
C ALA A 213 9.82 -18.43 -12.29
N ASN A 214 8.87 -17.91 -11.52
CA ASN A 214 7.47 -17.81 -11.90
C ASN A 214 7.08 -16.41 -12.43
N GLN A 215 7.97 -15.42 -12.30
CA GLN A 215 7.82 -14.02 -12.70
C GLN A 215 6.69 -13.28 -11.98
N ASP A 216 6.46 -13.62 -10.71
CA ASP A 216 5.50 -12.90 -9.86
C ASP A 216 6.12 -11.72 -9.10
N GLY A 217 7.45 -11.58 -9.14
CA GLY A 217 8.20 -10.51 -8.48
C GLY A 217 8.76 -10.90 -7.12
N CYS A 218 8.50 -12.12 -6.64
CA CYS A 218 8.76 -12.53 -5.26
C CYS A 218 9.65 -13.75 -5.18
N TRP A 219 10.63 -13.72 -4.26
CA TRP A 219 11.41 -14.92 -3.98
C TRP A 219 10.62 -15.88 -3.09
N ASN A 220 10.61 -17.17 -3.46
CA ASN A 220 10.01 -18.22 -2.66
C ASN A 220 11.03 -19.33 -2.32
N PRO A 221 10.90 -20.05 -1.20
CA PRO A 221 11.86 -21.10 -0.80
C PRO A 221 12.06 -22.27 -1.78
N ASN A 222 11.20 -22.40 -2.80
CA ASN A 222 11.34 -23.42 -3.85
C ASN A 222 12.20 -22.95 -5.03
N GLU A 223 12.66 -21.72 -5.00
CA GLU A 223 13.46 -21.09 -6.03
C GLU A 223 14.94 -21.04 -5.63
N PRO A 224 15.86 -20.97 -6.61
CA PRO A 224 17.27 -20.75 -6.32
C PRO A 224 17.46 -19.50 -5.45
N GLN A 225 18.10 -19.68 -4.29
CA GLN A 225 18.54 -18.60 -3.41
C GLN A 225 19.52 -17.67 -4.16
N GLY A 226 19.50 -16.39 -3.78
CA GLY A 226 20.58 -15.48 -4.11
C GLY A 226 21.79 -15.72 -3.20
N GLU A 227 22.88 -15.05 -3.54
CA GLU A 227 24.08 -14.89 -2.74
C GLU A 227 24.11 -13.49 -2.15
N THR A 228 24.71 -13.35 -0.97
CA THR A 228 25.09 -12.06 -0.42
C THR A 228 26.46 -11.65 -0.96
N SER A 229 26.85 -10.41 -0.72
CA SER A 229 28.05 -9.81 -1.26
C SER A 229 29.03 -9.51 -0.13
N GLY A 230 30.13 -10.26 0.00
CA GLY A 230 31.15 -9.96 1.01
C GLY A 230 31.91 -8.64 0.84
N ALA A 231 31.65 -7.92 -0.26
CA ALA A 231 32.10 -6.55 -0.46
C ALA A 231 31.09 -5.48 0.02
N LEU A 232 29.89 -5.88 0.48
CA LEU A 232 28.77 -5.00 0.80
C LEU A 232 28.00 -5.58 1.99
N ALA A 233 28.14 -4.94 3.16
CA ALA A 233 27.48 -5.35 4.40
C ALA A 233 25.93 -5.23 4.40
N ASP A 234 25.33 -4.97 3.24
CA ASP A 234 23.92 -4.74 2.94
C ASP A 234 23.73 -4.97 1.44
N THR A 235 23.47 -6.22 1.07
CA THR A 235 23.48 -6.69 -0.32
C THR A 235 22.32 -6.15 -1.12
N ASP A 236 21.11 -6.14 -0.55
CA ASP A 236 19.91 -5.69 -1.25
C ASP A 236 19.63 -4.18 -1.09
N GLY A 237 20.26 -3.54 -0.10
CA GLY A 237 20.22 -2.09 0.09
C GLY A 237 18.94 -1.57 0.72
N ASP A 238 18.18 -2.41 1.43
CA ASP A 238 17.01 -2.02 2.22
C ASP A 238 17.42 -1.24 3.52
N GLY A 239 18.70 -1.36 3.87
CA GLY A 239 19.35 -0.74 5.01
C GLY A 239 19.29 -1.54 6.30
N ILE A 240 19.01 -2.84 6.29
CA ILE A 240 19.19 -3.74 7.44
C ILE A 240 20.61 -4.28 7.45
N GLY A 241 21.07 -5.09 6.51
CA GLY A 241 22.47 -5.50 6.42
C GLY A 241 22.69 -6.93 6.87
N ASP A 242 23.42 -7.66 6.04
CA ASP A 242 23.20 -9.09 5.85
C ASP A 242 23.41 -9.90 7.14
N GLY A 243 24.51 -9.65 7.86
CA GLY A 243 24.79 -10.31 9.13
C GLY A 243 23.80 -10.04 10.28
N LYS A 244 22.86 -9.10 10.13
CA LYS A 244 21.71 -8.97 11.07
C LYS A 244 20.52 -9.82 10.65
N GLU A 245 20.36 -10.02 9.36
CA GLU A 245 19.24 -10.72 8.73
C GLU A 245 19.50 -12.23 8.80
N ASP A 246 20.70 -12.64 8.37
CA ASP A 246 21.24 -13.98 8.56
C ASP A 246 21.90 -14.09 9.94
N LYS A 247 21.07 -14.42 10.93
CA LYS A 247 21.48 -14.53 12.34
C LYS A 247 22.43 -15.68 12.61
N ASN A 248 22.46 -16.67 11.71
CA ASN A 248 23.23 -17.88 11.87
C ASN A 248 24.54 -17.86 11.04
N ASN A 249 24.67 -16.85 10.19
CA ASN A 249 25.82 -16.47 9.39
C ASN A 249 26.21 -17.58 8.40
N ASP A 250 25.24 -18.29 7.81
CA ASP A 250 25.46 -19.35 6.83
C ASP A 250 25.21 -18.93 5.36
N GLY A 251 24.93 -17.65 5.14
CA GLY A 251 24.72 -17.00 3.85
C GLY A 251 23.38 -17.36 3.20
N ARG A 252 22.39 -17.80 3.98
CA ARG A 252 21.07 -18.21 3.47
C ARG A 252 19.97 -17.43 4.15
N CYS A 253 18.83 -17.35 3.46
CA CYS A 253 17.59 -16.94 4.12
C CYS A 253 16.90 -18.17 4.73
N ASP A 254 16.82 -18.22 6.06
CA ASP A 254 16.26 -19.33 6.83
C ASP A 254 14.91 -19.00 7.49
N PRO A 255 13.98 -19.96 7.65
CA PRO A 255 12.63 -19.68 8.17
C PRO A 255 12.54 -19.13 9.61
N ASP A 256 13.61 -19.21 10.41
CA ASP A 256 13.66 -18.66 11.77
C ASP A 256 14.32 -17.28 11.86
N GLU A 257 14.59 -16.67 10.71
CA GLU A 257 15.11 -15.31 10.54
C GLU A 257 14.02 -14.32 10.16
N ASN A 258 14.26 -13.05 10.47
CA ASN A 258 13.29 -11.97 10.41
C ASN A 258 13.12 -11.35 9.02
N SER A 259 14.13 -11.44 8.16
CA SER A 259 14.19 -10.94 6.78
C SER A 259 15.20 -11.77 5.98
N CYS A 260 15.31 -11.54 4.67
CA CYS A 260 16.24 -12.22 3.78
C CYS A 260 17.28 -11.22 3.22
N PRO A 261 18.58 -11.43 3.42
CA PRO A 261 19.62 -10.43 3.11
C PRO A 261 19.85 -10.08 1.63
N PHE A 262 19.20 -10.80 0.72
CA PHE A 262 19.33 -10.62 -0.73
C PHE A 262 18.00 -10.25 -1.40
N VAL A 263 16.97 -9.93 -0.61
CA VAL A 263 15.63 -9.59 -1.08
C VAL A 263 15.11 -8.38 -0.29
N VAL A 264 14.97 -7.24 -0.99
CA VAL A 264 14.52 -5.95 -0.41
C VAL A 264 13.17 -6.02 0.33
N ASP A 265 12.33 -6.99 -0.03
CA ASP A 265 10.95 -7.18 0.46
C ASP A 265 10.71 -8.70 0.55
N SER A 266 10.82 -9.25 1.76
CA SER A 266 11.01 -10.67 2.01
C SER A 266 9.73 -11.51 1.99
N ASP A 267 8.57 -10.92 2.28
CA ASP A 267 7.26 -11.54 2.07
C ASP A 267 6.51 -11.03 0.85
N CYS A 268 7.01 -9.95 0.24
CA CYS A 268 6.58 -9.47 -1.04
C CYS A 268 5.18 -8.86 -1.03
N ASP A 269 4.85 -8.19 0.07
CA ASP A 269 3.58 -7.50 0.24
C ASP A 269 3.61 -6.06 -0.31
N GLY A 270 4.80 -5.53 -0.59
CA GLY A 270 5.04 -4.20 -1.14
C GLY A 270 5.74 -3.23 -0.18
N ILE A 271 6.01 -3.61 1.06
CA ILE A 271 6.79 -2.82 2.03
C ILE A 271 8.22 -3.41 2.12
N PRO A 272 9.27 -2.62 1.87
CA PRO A 272 10.64 -3.10 2.08
C PRO A 272 10.94 -3.44 3.55
N ASP A 273 11.70 -4.52 3.79
CA ASP A 273 12.03 -5.02 5.12
C ASP A 273 12.61 -3.91 6.03
N GLY A 274 13.50 -3.08 5.49
CA GLY A 274 14.10 -1.96 6.20
C GLY A 274 13.17 -0.80 6.55
N PHE A 275 11.95 -0.76 6.02
CA PHE A 275 10.85 0.11 6.47
C PHE A 275 10.01 -0.56 7.57
N GLU A 276 9.82 -1.87 7.46
CA GLU A 276 9.12 -2.67 8.46
C GLU A 276 9.94 -2.75 9.77
N ASP A 277 11.22 -3.11 9.71
CA ASP A 277 12.18 -2.93 10.81
C ASP A 277 12.70 -1.48 10.83
N LYS A 278 11.80 -0.58 11.21
CA LYS A 278 12.02 0.87 11.30
C LYS A 278 13.31 1.27 12.02
N ASN A 279 13.77 0.46 12.98
CA ASN A 279 14.98 0.75 13.74
C ASN A 279 16.22 -0.04 13.28
N LYS A 280 16.07 -0.91 12.27
CA LYS A 280 17.14 -1.63 11.57
C LYS A 280 17.95 -2.51 12.52
N SER A 281 17.25 -3.15 13.46
CA SER A 281 17.86 -4.02 14.47
C SER A 281 18.08 -5.46 14.02
N GLY A 282 17.46 -5.88 12.91
CA GLY A 282 17.32 -7.29 12.52
C GLY A 282 16.34 -8.06 13.39
N THR A 283 15.46 -7.36 14.13
CA THR A 283 14.52 -8.01 15.06
C THR A 283 13.21 -7.24 15.13
N PHE A 284 12.09 -7.96 15.22
CA PHE A 284 10.78 -7.34 15.43
C PHE A 284 10.67 -6.59 16.77
N ASN A 285 10.20 -5.34 16.71
CA ASN A 285 9.88 -4.52 17.87
C ASN A 285 8.42 -4.07 17.89
N THR A 286 7.98 -3.62 19.06
CA THR A 286 6.63 -3.09 19.20
C THR A 286 6.44 -1.85 18.32
N GLY A 287 5.48 -1.93 17.40
CA GLY A 287 5.13 -0.85 16.49
C GLY A 287 5.77 -0.95 15.10
N GLU A 288 6.29 -2.12 14.74
CA GLU A 288 6.79 -2.50 13.41
C GLU A 288 5.81 -3.51 12.80
N THR A 289 5.81 -3.65 11.47
CA THR A 289 5.26 -4.82 10.76
C THR A 289 6.33 -5.92 10.71
N LEU A 290 5.98 -7.11 10.22
CA LEU A 290 6.84 -8.27 10.21
C LEU A 290 7.34 -8.55 8.78
N PRO A 291 8.65 -8.45 8.48
CA PRO A 291 9.14 -8.58 7.09
C PRO A 291 8.95 -9.92 6.39
N ARG A 292 8.36 -10.90 7.07
CA ARG A 292 8.13 -12.25 6.52
C ARG A 292 6.68 -12.69 6.71
N ASP A 293 5.81 -11.74 6.98
CA ASP A 293 4.40 -11.94 7.24
C ASP A 293 3.58 -10.88 6.49
N THR A 294 2.99 -11.28 5.36
CA THR A 294 2.29 -10.36 4.45
C THR A 294 1.05 -9.67 5.04
N ASP A 295 0.65 -10.01 6.27
CA ASP A 295 -0.57 -9.60 6.98
C ASP A 295 -0.27 -9.74 8.50
N THR A 296 0.38 -8.72 9.07
CA THR A 296 0.99 -8.76 10.40
C THR A 296 -0.04 -8.96 11.53
N ASP A 297 -1.30 -8.55 11.33
CA ASP A 297 -2.37 -8.68 12.34
C ASP A 297 -3.44 -9.74 12.05
N ASP A 298 -3.28 -10.47 10.94
CA ASP A 298 -4.12 -11.59 10.50
C ASP A 298 -5.60 -11.19 10.25
N ASP A 299 -5.86 -9.97 9.77
CA ASP A 299 -7.23 -9.50 9.54
C ASP A 299 -7.78 -9.83 8.13
N GLY A 300 -6.89 -10.15 7.19
CA GLY A 300 -7.21 -10.51 5.80
C GLY A 300 -6.76 -9.49 4.75
N ILE A 301 -6.34 -8.29 5.15
CA ILE A 301 -5.70 -7.28 4.31
C ILE A 301 -4.18 -7.41 4.46
N ARG A 302 -3.41 -7.12 3.40
CA ARG A 302 -1.94 -7.21 3.46
C ARG A 302 -1.34 -5.90 3.96
N ASP A 303 -0.23 -5.93 4.68
CA ASP A 303 0.35 -4.69 5.23
C ASP A 303 0.64 -3.68 4.12
N GLY A 304 1.20 -4.11 2.98
CA GLY A 304 1.44 -3.25 1.82
C GLY A 304 0.19 -2.74 1.08
N VAL A 305 -1.00 -3.30 1.35
CA VAL A 305 -2.30 -2.74 0.92
C VAL A 305 -2.78 -1.67 1.91
N GLU A 306 -2.57 -1.91 3.20
CA GLU A 306 -2.93 -1.00 4.28
C GLU A 306 -2.05 0.25 4.30
N ASP A 307 -0.73 0.10 4.13
CA ASP A 307 0.23 1.16 3.82
C ASP A 307 0.17 1.51 2.33
N ALA A 308 -0.94 2.11 1.91
CA ALA A 308 -1.24 2.43 0.51
C ALA A 308 -0.19 3.30 -0.19
N ASN A 309 0.74 3.90 0.55
CA ASN A 309 1.84 4.68 0.00
C ASN A 309 3.25 4.07 0.20
N ASN A 310 3.32 2.88 0.80
CA ASN A 310 4.48 2.01 0.93
C ASN A 310 5.68 2.72 1.59
N ASN A 311 5.41 3.49 2.64
CA ASN A 311 6.43 4.27 3.35
C ASN A 311 6.80 3.72 4.74
N GLY A 312 6.15 2.63 5.18
CA GLY A 312 6.30 1.98 6.48
C GLY A 312 5.73 2.78 7.66
N LEU A 313 4.85 3.76 7.42
CA LEU A 313 4.29 4.66 8.42
C LEU A 313 2.77 4.67 8.36
N PHE A 314 2.14 3.98 9.32
CA PHE A 314 0.69 4.10 9.52
C PHE A 314 0.23 5.55 9.72
N GLU A 315 -0.69 5.99 8.85
CA GLU A 315 -1.30 7.32 8.89
C GLU A 315 -2.79 7.29 9.25
N VAL A 316 -3.05 7.49 10.56
CA VAL A 316 -4.40 7.49 11.17
C VAL A 316 -5.44 8.26 10.35
N GLY A 317 -6.52 7.55 9.99
CA GLY A 317 -7.68 8.10 9.28
C GLY A 317 -7.45 8.33 7.78
N ILE A 318 -6.31 7.89 7.26
CA ILE A 318 -6.00 7.83 5.83
C ILE A 318 -5.84 6.37 5.40
N GLU A 319 -5.09 5.61 6.20
CA GLU A 319 -4.79 4.18 6.04
C GLU A 319 -5.46 3.37 7.17
N THR A 320 -5.54 2.06 7.00
CA THR A 320 -5.72 1.10 8.11
C THR A 320 -4.36 0.82 8.76
N ASP A 321 -4.33 0.42 10.02
CA ASP A 321 -3.12 0.13 10.78
C ASP A 321 -2.78 -1.36 10.61
N PRO A 322 -1.71 -1.74 9.89
CA PRO A 322 -1.36 -3.14 9.60
C PRO A 322 -0.93 -3.97 10.81
N ARG A 323 -1.16 -3.47 12.02
CA ARG A 323 -0.80 -4.11 13.29
C ARG A 323 -2.01 -4.16 14.22
N SER A 324 -3.18 -3.78 13.73
CA SER A 324 -4.43 -3.68 14.46
C SER A 324 -5.57 -4.18 13.57
N ILE A 325 -6.00 -5.41 13.85
CA ILE A 325 -7.18 -6.09 13.28
C ILE A 325 -8.47 -5.25 13.17
N ASP A 326 -8.56 -4.11 13.85
CA ASP A 326 -9.70 -3.20 13.94
C ASP A 326 -9.12 -1.78 14.15
N SER A 327 -8.95 -1.05 13.05
CA SER A 327 -8.21 0.22 12.99
C SER A 327 -8.92 1.38 13.68
N ASP A 328 -10.23 1.43 13.58
CA ASP A 328 -11.04 2.52 14.14
C ASP A 328 -11.64 2.20 15.53
N GLY A 329 -11.53 0.94 15.96
CA GLY A 329 -11.95 0.46 17.28
C GLY A 329 -13.46 0.29 17.42
N ASP A 330 -14.17 0.00 16.34
CA ASP A 330 -15.61 -0.22 16.37
C ASP A 330 -16.02 -1.62 16.82
N LYS A 331 -15.13 -2.61 16.63
CA LYS A 331 -15.25 -4.07 16.85
C LYS A 331 -15.66 -4.88 15.61
N ILE A 332 -15.51 -4.36 14.41
CA ILE A 332 -15.53 -5.08 13.14
C ILE A 332 -14.08 -5.12 12.64
N PRO A 333 -13.57 -6.27 12.15
CA PRO A 333 -12.21 -6.31 11.62
C PRO A 333 -12.06 -5.60 10.28
N ASP A 334 -10.92 -4.95 9.99
CA ASP A 334 -10.81 -4.15 8.77
C ASP A 334 -10.99 -5.02 7.50
N GLY A 335 -10.42 -6.22 7.47
CA GLY A 335 -10.66 -7.18 6.40
C GLY A 335 -12.11 -7.69 6.27
N ALA A 336 -12.95 -7.56 7.31
CA ALA A 336 -14.38 -7.81 7.17
C ALA A 336 -15.09 -6.63 6.50
N GLU A 337 -14.63 -5.41 6.77
CA GLU A 337 -15.18 -4.16 6.23
C GLU A 337 -14.78 -3.95 4.77
N ASP A 338 -13.51 -4.21 4.43
CA ASP A 338 -12.98 -4.24 3.08
C ASP A 338 -13.15 -5.62 2.44
N ILE A 339 -14.37 -5.95 2.04
CA ILE A 339 -14.76 -7.29 1.57
C ILE A 339 -13.90 -7.85 0.43
N ASP A 340 -13.30 -7.00 -0.42
CA ASP A 340 -12.43 -7.45 -1.51
C ASP A 340 -10.93 -7.28 -1.25
N HIS A 341 -10.56 -6.80 -0.05
CA HIS A 341 -9.22 -6.64 0.48
C HIS A 341 -8.29 -5.87 -0.49
N ASP A 342 -8.82 -4.83 -1.14
CA ASP A 342 -8.06 -4.01 -2.09
C ASP A 342 -7.61 -2.66 -1.52
N GLY A 343 -7.95 -2.38 -0.25
CA GLY A 343 -7.65 -1.15 0.48
C GLY A 343 -8.50 0.05 0.06
N ILE A 344 -9.46 -0.14 -0.86
CA ILE A 344 -10.28 0.93 -1.43
C ILE A 344 -11.73 0.77 -1.00
N VAL A 345 -12.10 1.48 0.07
CA VAL A 345 -13.50 1.60 0.51
C VAL A 345 -14.42 2.08 -0.62
N ARG A 346 -15.34 1.20 -1.03
CA ARG A 346 -16.33 1.47 -2.07
C ARG A 346 -17.71 1.66 -1.47
N ALA A 347 -18.18 2.91 -1.52
CA ALA A 347 -19.58 3.21 -1.28
C ALA A 347 -20.48 2.46 -2.27
N ALA A 348 -21.57 1.89 -1.75
CA ALA A 348 -22.54 1.22 -2.60
C ALA A 348 -23.14 2.19 -3.64
N PRO A 349 -23.38 1.75 -4.89
CA PRO A 349 -24.01 2.60 -5.88
C PRO A 349 -25.46 2.91 -5.49
N THR A 350 -25.69 4.19 -5.17
CA THR A 350 -27.01 4.73 -4.89
C THR A 350 -27.63 5.39 -6.12
N LEU A 351 -28.95 5.35 -6.21
CA LEU A 351 -29.75 6.13 -7.14
C LEU A 351 -30.51 7.18 -6.33
N ASN A 352 -30.05 8.44 -6.38
CA ASN A 352 -30.58 9.57 -5.60
C ASN A 352 -30.63 9.31 -4.07
N GLY A 353 -29.55 8.78 -3.50
CA GLY A 353 -29.47 8.45 -2.07
C GLY A 353 -29.80 6.99 -1.76
N CYS A 354 -30.54 6.33 -2.65
CA CYS A 354 -31.03 4.98 -2.37
C CYS A 354 -30.23 3.82 -2.95
N TRP A 355 -29.99 2.80 -2.13
CA TRP A 355 -29.25 1.62 -2.56
C TRP A 355 -29.97 0.85 -3.66
N THR A 356 -29.27 0.62 -4.77
CA THR A 356 -29.85 -0.04 -5.95
C THR A 356 -29.79 -1.57 -5.88
N ARG A 357 -29.24 -2.16 -4.80
CA ARG A 357 -28.99 -3.61 -4.62
C ARG A 357 -28.25 -4.29 -5.80
N THR A 358 -27.55 -3.51 -6.64
CA THR A 358 -26.84 -4.02 -7.82
C THR A 358 -25.34 -4.21 -7.62
N ALA A 359 -24.78 -3.69 -6.53
CA ALA A 359 -23.44 -4.00 -6.04
C ALA A 359 -23.43 -3.92 -4.50
N ALA A 360 -22.56 -4.72 -3.87
CA ALA A 360 -22.25 -4.61 -2.45
C ALA A 360 -21.52 -3.28 -2.19
N GLY A 361 -21.80 -2.65 -1.06
CA GLY A 361 -20.93 -1.62 -0.49
C GLY A 361 -20.04 -2.24 0.58
N GLU A 362 -19.04 -1.48 0.98
CA GLU A 362 -18.11 -1.77 2.07
C GLU A 362 -18.33 -0.73 3.18
N THR A 363 -18.16 -1.13 4.44
CA THR A 363 -17.91 -0.17 5.52
C THR A 363 -16.47 0.35 5.42
N ASP A 364 -16.22 1.52 6.01
CA ASP A 364 -14.94 2.21 5.99
C ASP A 364 -14.18 1.87 7.28
N PRO A 365 -13.18 0.97 7.27
CA PRO A 365 -12.47 0.50 8.47
C PRO A 365 -11.66 1.58 9.22
N ARG A 366 -11.68 2.80 8.69
CA ARG A 366 -11.05 3.97 9.31
C ARG A 366 -12.06 4.84 10.06
N LYS A 367 -13.35 4.47 10.07
CA LYS A 367 -14.45 5.20 10.69
C LYS A 367 -15.46 4.27 11.33
N ALA A 368 -15.52 4.33 12.66
CA ALA A 368 -16.48 3.59 13.47
C ALA A 368 -17.97 3.95 13.29
N ASP A 369 -18.28 4.76 12.27
CA ASP A 369 -19.57 5.26 11.79
C ASP A 369 -19.30 5.66 10.33
N SER A 370 -19.49 4.70 9.43
CA SER A 370 -19.01 4.73 8.05
C SER A 370 -19.72 5.78 7.20
N ASP A 371 -21.04 5.86 7.35
CA ASP A 371 -21.90 6.78 6.61
C ASP A 371 -22.15 8.12 7.33
N GLY A 372 -21.84 8.20 8.63
CA GLY A 372 -21.87 9.42 9.44
C GLY A 372 -23.26 9.82 9.92
N ASP A 373 -24.22 8.90 10.01
CA ASP A 373 -25.57 9.18 10.47
C ASP A 373 -25.69 9.24 12.02
N GLY A 374 -24.67 8.74 12.72
CA GLY A 374 -24.54 8.77 14.16
C GLY A 374 -24.79 7.44 14.88
N ILE A 375 -25.14 6.37 14.17
CA ILE A 375 -25.06 4.98 14.64
C ILE A 375 -23.64 4.45 14.32
N ARG A 376 -23.15 3.47 15.07
CA ARG A 376 -21.83 2.87 14.81
C ARG A 376 -22.01 1.61 14.00
N ASP A 377 -21.06 1.30 13.13
CA ASP A 377 -21.14 0.12 12.27
C ASP A 377 -21.30 -1.16 13.10
N ASP A 378 -20.58 -1.30 14.22
CA ASP A 378 -20.73 -2.44 15.14
C ASP A 378 -22.13 -2.64 15.77
N VAL A 379 -22.97 -1.60 15.74
CA VAL A 379 -24.36 -1.62 16.20
C VAL A 379 -25.30 -1.98 15.05
N GLU A 380 -24.99 -1.53 13.84
CA GLU A 380 -25.77 -1.78 12.63
C GLU A 380 -25.47 -3.17 12.08
N ASP A 381 -24.21 -3.48 11.80
CA ASP A 381 -23.70 -4.82 11.49
C ASP A 381 -23.41 -5.60 12.78
N ASN A 382 -24.48 -5.93 13.48
CA ASN A 382 -24.41 -6.68 14.73
C ASN A 382 -23.83 -8.10 14.53
N ASN A 383 -23.82 -8.62 13.29
CA ASN A 383 -23.21 -9.91 12.97
C ASN A 383 -21.74 -9.84 12.53
N LYS A 384 -21.22 -8.62 12.28
CA LYS A 384 -19.80 -8.27 12.08
C LYS A 384 -19.21 -8.93 10.84
N ASN A 385 -19.97 -8.94 9.74
CA ASN A 385 -19.55 -9.54 8.48
C ASN A 385 -19.24 -8.50 7.38
N GLY A 386 -19.33 -7.20 7.71
CA GLY A 386 -19.15 -6.05 6.82
C GLY A 386 -20.23 -5.89 5.75
N GLN A 387 -21.28 -6.72 5.78
CA GLN A 387 -22.32 -6.76 4.76
C GLN A 387 -23.61 -6.15 5.28
N CYS A 388 -24.26 -5.39 4.39
CA CYS A 388 -25.62 -4.97 4.70
C CYS A 388 -26.61 -6.12 4.56
N ASP A 389 -27.17 -6.51 5.71
CA ASP A 389 -28.19 -7.55 5.85
C ASP A 389 -29.61 -6.97 5.93
N LEU A 390 -29.90 -5.94 5.11
CA LEU A 390 -31.26 -5.43 4.95
C LEU A 390 -32.15 -6.49 4.31
N GLY A 391 -33.12 -6.96 5.11
CA GLY A 391 -34.21 -7.82 4.69
C GLY A 391 -34.74 -7.43 3.30
N SER A 392 -34.95 -8.41 2.43
CA SER A 392 -35.58 -8.18 1.13
C SER A 392 -36.97 -7.59 1.36
N VAL A 393 -37.15 -6.28 1.16
CA VAL A 393 -38.45 -5.62 1.01
C VAL A 393 -39.22 -6.29 -0.12
N THR A 394 -40.01 -7.30 0.25
CA THR A 394 -41.10 -7.79 -0.60
C THR A 394 -42.32 -8.10 0.24
N ASP A 395 -43.24 -7.15 0.14
CA ASP A 395 -44.70 -7.22 0.29
C ASP A 395 -45.35 -6.98 1.66
N SER A 396 -46.52 -6.34 1.54
CA SER A 396 -47.47 -5.86 2.54
C SER A 396 -48.09 -6.96 3.41
N GLN A 397 -47.40 -8.08 3.62
CA GLN A 397 -47.86 -9.24 4.39
C GLN A 397 -46.81 -9.77 5.39
N GLY A 398 -45.71 -9.04 5.62
CA GLY A 398 -44.99 -9.03 6.90
C GLY A 398 -44.59 -10.38 7.49
N THR A 399 -44.23 -11.38 6.69
CA THR A 399 -43.68 -12.63 7.24
C THR A 399 -42.54 -13.21 6.39
N ARG A 400 -41.31 -13.01 6.88
CA ARG A 400 -40.27 -14.03 6.80
C ARG A 400 -39.76 -14.40 8.20
N PRO A 401 -39.54 -15.69 8.45
CA PRO A 401 -39.09 -16.18 9.75
C PRO A 401 -37.55 -16.18 9.84
N ASN A 402 -37.06 -15.45 10.85
CA ASN A 402 -35.79 -15.63 11.56
C ASN A 402 -34.48 -15.34 10.80
N ASP A 403 -33.65 -14.55 11.49
CA ASP A 403 -32.21 -14.31 11.37
C ASP A 403 -31.77 -13.08 10.54
N LEU A 404 -31.37 -12.04 11.31
CA LEU A 404 -30.50 -10.91 10.96
C LEU A 404 -31.05 -9.93 9.93
N ILE A 405 -32.00 -9.08 10.35
CA ILE A 405 -32.33 -7.84 9.62
C ILE A 405 -31.62 -6.73 10.37
N GLU A 406 -30.67 -6.10 9.70
CA GLU A 406 -29.78 -5.06 10.20
C GLU A 406 -29.92 -3.81 9.31
N THR A 407 -29.61 -2.63 9.84
CA THR A 407 -29.42 -1.43 9.01
C THR A 407 -28.07 -1.54 8.27
N CYS A 408 -27.92 -0.78 7.19
CA CYS A 408 -26.71 -0.76 6.41
C CYS A 408 -25.73 0.31 6.95
N ALA A 409 -24.68 -0.09 7.66
CA ALA A 409 -23.65 0.82 8.19
C ALA A 409 -22.95 1.74 7.15
N PHE A 410 -23.00 1.39 5.86
CA PHE A 410 -22.42 2.21 4.78
C PHE A 410 -23.47 3.07 4.04
N LEU A 411 -24.71 3.15 4.54
CA LEU A 411 -25.83 3.88 3.94
C LEU A 411 -26.69 4.55 5.02
N ALA A 412 -26.54 5.87 5.14
CA ALA A 412 -27.21 6.67 6.16
C ALA A 412 -28.75 6.63 6.14
N ASP A 413 -29.38 6.04 5.12
CA ASP A 413 -30.84 5.88 4.96
C ASP A 413 -31.04 4.48 4.36
N SER A 414 -31.23 3.51 5.25
CA SER A 414 -31.26 2.08 4.94
C SER A 414 -32.49 1.66 4.16
N ASP A 415 -33.66 2.15 4.58
CA ASP A 415 -34.94 1.74 4.00
C ASP A 415 -35.47 2.67 2.89
N CYS A 416 -34.74 3.75 2.64
CA CYS A 416 -34.90 4.62 1.49
C CYS A 416 -36.12 5.54 1.52
N ASP A 417 -36.59 5.89 2.72
CA ASP A 417 -37.73 6.78 2.90
C ASP A 417 -37.31 8.26 2.97
N GLY A 418 -36.02 8.56 3.13
CA GLY A 418 -35.47 9.91 3.15
C GLY A 418 -35.19 10.48 4.53
N ILE A 419 -35.52 9.79 5.62
CA ILE A 419 -35.01 10.02 6.98
C ILE A 419 -33.75 9.16 7.15
N THR A 420 -32.77 9.63 7.92
CA THR A 420 -31.56 8.85 8.19
C THR A 420 -31.75 7.90 9.36
N ASP A 421 -31.11 6.74 9.37
CA ASP A 421 -31.31 5.73 10.43
C ASP A 421 -31.02 6.32 11.82
N GLY A 422 -29.95 7.11 11.97
CA GLY A 422 -29.61 7.81 13.20
C GLY A 422 -30.58 8.94 13.63
N ALA A 423 -31.46 9.41 12.75
CA ALA A 423 -32.55 10.34 13.08
C ALA A 423 -33.80 9.60 13.55
N GLU A 424 -34.04 8.41 13.00
CA GLU A 424 -35.11 7.50 13.38
C GLU A 424 -34.82 6.86 14.74
N ASP A 425 -33.62 6.30 14.90
CA ASP A 425 -33.11 5.72 16.14
C ASP A 425 -32.37 6.78 16.98
N LYS A 426 -33.18 7.57 17.69
CA LYS A 426 -32.70 8.65 18.56
C LYS A 426 -31.76 8.17 19.65
N ASN A 427 -31.83 6.90 20.03
CA ASN A 427 -31.03 6.35 21.11
C ASN A 427 -29.83 5.49 20.62
N ARG A 428 -29.74 5.26 19.30
CA ARG A 428 -28.60 4.68 18.57
C ARG A 428 -28.26 3.28 19.05
N ASN A 429 -29.29 2.45 19.21
CA ASN A 429 -29.18 1.05 19.61
C ASN A 429 -29.55 0.07 18.48
N ALA A 430 -29.82 0.58 17.26
CA ALA A 430 -30.34 -0.09 16.06
C ALA A 430 -31.65 -0.87 16.27
N ILE A 431 -32.42 -0.54 17.31
CA ILE A 431 -33.69 -1.16 17.66
C ILE A 431 -34.78 -0.10 17.61
N SER A 432 -35.83 -0.35 16.83
CA SER A 432 -37.01 0.52 16.84
C SER A 432 -37.69 0.47 18.21
N ASP A 433 -37.61 1.57 18.96
CA ASP A 433 -38.27 1.76 20.25
C ASP A 433 -39.58 2.57 20.15
N ILE A 434 -40.38 2.56 21.21
CA ILE A 434 -41.61 3.37 21.26
C ILE A 434 -41.24 4.86 21.16
N GLY A 435 -41.74 5.51 20.10
CA GLY A 435 -41.50 6.92 19.83
C GLY A 435 -40.44 7.18 18.76
N GLU A 436 -39.88 6.12 18.17
CA GLU A 436 -38.98 6.14 17.01
C GLU A 436 -39.73 5.58 15.80
N THR A 437 -39.27 5.94 14.60
CA THR A 437 -39.61 5.23 13.36
C THR A 437 -38.63 4.06 13.17
N ASP A 438 -38.93 3.13 12.27
CA ASP A 438 -38.13 1.92 12.06
C ASP A 438 -37.30 2.02 10.78
N ALA A 439 -36.01 2.38 10.92
CA ALA A 439 -35.04 2.51 9.82
C ALA A 439 -34.81 1.27 8.93
N LYS A 440 -35.49 0.15 9.23
CA LYS A 440 -35.50 -1.05 8.39
C LYS A 440 -36.72 -1.11 7.47
N PHE A 441 -37.72 -0.25 7.68
CA PHE A 441 -39.01 -0.26 7.02
C PHE A 441 -39.55 1.16 6.80
N ASN A 442 -39.60 1.54 5.53
CA ASN A 442 -40.03 2.84 5.04
C ASN A 442 -41.49 3.26 5.32
N ASP A 443 -42.23 2.54 6.16
CA ASP A 443 -43.64 2.73 6.54
C ASP A 443 -43.82 2.06 7.92
N THR A 444 -43.49 2.80 8.98
CA THR A 444 -43.39 2.29 10.36
C THR A 444 -44.73 1.76 10.86
N ASP A 445 -45.82 2.50 10.63
CA ASP A 445 -47.13 2.16 11.16
C ASP A 445 -48.00 1.31 10.21
N HIS A 446 -47.52 1.10 8.98
CA HIS A 446 -48.13 0.28 7.95
C HIS A 446 -49.49 0.79 7.45
N ASP A 447 -49.73 2.10 7.52
CA ASP A 447 -50.94 2.71 6.96
C ASP A 447 -50.84 2.91 5.43
N GLY A 448 -49.61 2.89 4.90
CA GLY A 448 -49.25 2.98 3.49
C GLY A 448 -48.96 4.40 2.97
N LEU A 449 -48.79 5.38 3.85
CA LEU A 449 -47.82 6.47 3.67
C LEU A 449 -46.42 5.95 4.00
N ILE A 450 -45.40 6.75 3.69
CA ILE A 450 -44.01 6.44 3.99
C ILE A 450 -43.54 7.49 4.98
N ASP A 451 -42.67 7.12 5.91
CA ASP A 451 -42.35 8.01 7.04
C ASP A 451 -41.69 9.28 6.50
N GLY A 452 -40.59 9.15 5.77
CA GLY A 452 -39.92 10.27 5.07
C GLY A 452 -40.45 10.62 3.67
N CYS A 453 -39.99 11.75 3.14
CA CYS A 453 -40.21 12.18 1.75
C CYS A 453 -38.95 12.05 0.87
N PRO A 454 -38.69 10.91 0.21
CA PRO A 454 -37.47 10.72 -0.57
C PRO A 454 -37.59 11.38 -1.95
N PRO A 455 -36.50 11.93 -2.53
CA PRO A 455 -36.54 12.73 -3.76
C PRO A 455 -36.85 11.93 -5.05
N LEU A 456 -36.95 10.60 -4.98
CA LEU A 456 -36.98 9.69 -6.14
C LEU A 456 -38.30 9.60 -6.88
N TYR A 457 -39.37 9.99 -6.22
CA TYR A 457 -40.72 9.82 -6.71
C TYR A 457 -41.48 11.12 -6.44
N ASP A 458 -42.47 11.43 -7.26
CA ASP A 458 -43.42 12.52 -6.99
C ASP A 458 -44.35 12.10 -5.81
N PHE A 459 -43.77 11.58 -4.73
CA PHE A 459 -44.41 11.35 -3.43
C PHE A 459 -44.56 12.72 -2.79
N THR A 460 -45.59 13.43 -3.22
CA THR A 460 -46.19 14.55 -2.48
C THR A 460 -47.02 14.03 -1.28
N ARG A 461 -46.78 12.78 -0.85
CA ARG A 461 -47.59 11.96 0.06
C ARG A 461 -46.64 11.05 0.85
N CYS A 462 -46.24 11.58 1.99
CA CYS A 462 -45.27 11.10 2.97
C CYS A 462 -45.57 11.91 4.25
N GLU A 463 -45.03 11.49 5.39
CA GLU A 463 -45.50 11.95 6.69
C GLU A 463 -44.60 13.07 7.25
N ASP A 464 -43.29 12.85 7.24
CA ASP A 464 -42.25 13.84 7.52
C ASP A 464 -41.86 14.56 6.22
N LEU A 465 -42.25 15.82 6.10
CA LEU A 465 -42.11 16.60 4.86
C LEU A 465 -40.75 17.24 4.67
N ASP A 466 -40.02 17.46 5.75
CA ASP A 466 -38.69 18.06 5.71
C ASP A 466 -37.55 17.09 6.07
N ASN A 467 -37.91 15.84 6.36
CA ASN A 467 -37.07 14.69 6.63
C ASN A 467 -36.13 14.93 7.82
N ASP A 468 -36.61 15.61 8.86
CA ASP A 468 -35.81 15.89 10.05
C ASP A 468 -35.98 14.85 11.18
N GLY A 469 -36.84 13.86 10.97
CA GLY A 469 -37.15 12.78 11.93
C GLY A 469 -37.98 13.25 13.13
N VAL A 470 -38.59 14.44 13.04
CA VAL A 470 -39.40 15.05 14.09
C VAL A 470 -40.80 15.30 13.58
N VAL A 471 -41.79 14.66 14.22
CA VAL A 471 -43.20 14.91 13.94
C VAL A 471 -43.58 16.35 14.24
N ASP A 472 -43.78 17.14 13.19
CA ASP A 472 -44.19 18.54 13.28
C ASP A 472 -45.72 18.71 13.35
N VAL A 473 -46.17 19.88 13.79
CA VAL A 473 -47.63 20.17 13.93
C VAL A 473 -48.37 20.11 12.58
N ALA A 474 -47.65 20.26 11.48
CA ALA A 474 -48.22 20.21 10.15
C ALA A 474 -48.11 18.81 9.52
N GLU A 475 -47.63 17.79 10.23
CA GLU A 475 -47.28 16.47 9.71
C GLU A 475 -48.15 15.37 10.34
N SER A 476 -48.44 14.33 9.56
CA SER A 476 -48.94 13.07 10.14
C SER A 476 -47.84 12.43 10.97
N ASP A 477 -48.21 11.67 12.00
CA ASP A 477 -47.28 10.96 12.85
C ASP A 477 -47.02 9.56 12.25
N PRO A 478 -45.81 9.29 11.70
CA PRO A 478 -45.48 8.02 11.04
C PRO A 478 -45.52 6.79 11.96
N ARG A 479 -45.77 7.01 13.26
CA ARG A 479 -45.90 5.95 14.27
C ARG A 479 -47.37 5.68 14.62
N SER A 480 -48.32 6.31 13.92
CA SER A 480 -49.74 6.32 14.25
C SER A 480 -50.62 6.27 13.01
N ILE A 481 -51.18 5.08 12.74
CA ILE A 481 -52.09 4.81 11.61
C ILE A 481 -53.20 5.86 11.42
N ASP A 482 -53.62 6.52 12.49
CA ASP A 482 -54.68 7.53 12.52
C ASP A 482 -54.21 8.63 13.47
N THR A 483 -53.62 9.70 12.94
CA THR A 483 -52.90 10.73 13.70
C THR A 483 -53.84 11.58 14.55
N ASP A 484 -55.03 11.90 14.05
CA ASP A 484 -56.01 12.74 14.74
C ASP A 484 -57.09 11.95 15.50
N LEU A 485 -57.10 10.63 15.34
CA LEU A 485 -57.97 9.66 16.02
C LEU A 485 -59.44 9.78 15.65
N ASP A 486 -59.72 10.22 14.43
CA ASP A 486 -61.07 10.44 13.93
C ASP A 486 -61.73 9.14 13.38
N GLY A 487 -60.90 8.11 13.17
CA GLY A 487 -61.28 6.78 12.72
C GLY A 487 -61.05 6.48 11.24
N LEU A 488 -60.49 7.42 10.48
CA LEU A 488 -59.88 7.24 9.16
C LEU A 488 -58.36 7.23 9.31
N ASN A 489 -57.62 6.51 8.45
CA ASN A 489 -56.16 6.53 8.50
C ASN A 489 -55.57 7.62 7.60
N ASP A 490 -54.36 8.03 7.92
CA ASP A 490 -53.66 9.19 7.34
C ASP A 490 -53.55 9.09 5.81
N ARG A 491 -53.16 7.92 5.31
CA ARG A 491 -53.14 7.62 3.88
C ARG A 491 -54.46 7.94 3.19
N CYS A 492 -55.57 7.65 3.86
CA CYS A 492 -56.89 7.77 3.28
C CYS A 492 -57.37 9.21 3.25
N GLU A 493 -57.05 9.98 4.27
CA GLU A 493 -57.26 11.43 4.30
C GLU A 493 -56.46 12.12 3.19
N VAL A 494 -55.18 11.72 3.04
CA VAL A 494 -54.32 12.17 1.95
C VAL A 494 -54.85 11.72 0.57
N GLN A 495 -55.48 10.54 0.47
CA GLN A 495 -56.10 10.03 -0.76
C GLN A 495 -57.35 10.80 -1.18
N PHE A 496 -58.11 11.33 -0.22
CA PHE A 496 -59.30 12.12 -0.50
C PHE A 496 -58.94 13.46 -1.18
N SER A 497 -57.73 14.02 -0.97
CA SER A 497 -57.29 15.27 -1.63
C SER A 497 -57.52 15.32 -3.16
N SER A 498 -58.35 16.26 -3.62
CA SER A 498 -58.65 16.45 -5.04
C SER A 498 -57.58 17.27 -5.74
N THR A 499 -56.72 16.61 -6.54
CA THR A 499 -55.69 17.15 -7.45
C THR A 499 -54.51 17.90 -6.83
N ASN A 500 -53.30 17.37 -7.03
CA ASN A 500 -52.00 18.01 -6.79
C ASN A 500 -51.95 18.83 -5.50
N CYS A 501 -52.05 18.16 -4.35
CA CYS A 501 -51.52 18.72 -3.11
C CYS A 501 -50.08 19.15 -3.34
N THR A 502 -49.79 20.41 -3.04
CA THR A 502 -48.43 20.79 -2.64
C THR A 502 -48.24 20.31 -1.21
N THR A 503 -47.07 19.79 -0.86
CA THR A 503 -46.68 19.22 0.45
C THR A 503 -47.46 19.76 1.67
N ALA A 504 -47.55 21.08 1.85
CA ALA A 504 -48.25 21.70 2.97
C ALA A 504 -49.78 21.51 3.09
N THR A 505 -50.50 21.02 2.06
CA THR A 505 -51.98 20.87 2.12
C THR A 505 -52.47 19.45 2.32
N CYS A 506 -51.61 18.43 2.15
CA CYS A 506 -52.00 17.04 2.38
C CYS A 506 -51.75 16.60 3.82
N SER A 507 -50.67 17.11 4.37
CA SER A 507 -50.27 16.99 5.76
C SER A 507 -51.28 17.60 6.76
N THR A 508 -51.99 18.66 6.36
CA THR A 508 -53.08 19.25 7.16
C THR A 508 -54.40 18.46 7.11
N LEU A 509 -54.52 17.46 6.23
CA LEU A 509 -55.71 16.62 6.15
C LEU A 509 -55.63 15.51 7.18
N ALA A 510 -54.47 14.83 7.28
CA ALA A 510 -54.24 13.76 8.23
C ALA A 510 -54.10 14.20 9.71
N THR A 511 -54.18 15.51 9.96
CA THR A 511 -54.04 16.09 11.30
C THR A 511 -55.33 16.79 11.75
N ALA A 512 -56.43 16.64 11.00
CA ALA A 512 -57.64 17.44 11.14
C ALA A 512 -58.91 16.58 11.19
N ASP A 513 -59.46 16.46 12.41
CA ASP A 513 -60.59 15.59 12.75
C ASP A 513 -61.91 15.86 12.00
N ASP A 514 -62.04 16.97 11.27
CA ASP A 514 -63.20 17.40 10.50
C ASP A 514 -62.71 18.36 9.41
N THR A 515 -62.26 17.79 8.28
CA THR A 515 -61.58 18.52 7.20
C THR A 515 -62.44 19.63 6.62
N ASP A 516 -63.76 19.43 6.52
CA ASP A 516 -64.68 20.39 5.90
C ASP A 516 -65.45 21.28 6.89
N GLY A 517 -65.35 20.99 8.19
CA GLY A 517 -65.94 21.75 9.28
C GLY A 517 -67.48 21.61 9.38
N ASP A 518 -68.07 20.53 8.84
CA ASP A 518 -69.51 20.30 8.89
C ASP A 518 -70.03 19.75 10.23
N GLY A 519 -69.11 19.35 11.11
CA GLY A 519 -69.37 18.82 12.44
C GLY A 519 -69.55 17.30 12.52
N LYS A 520 -69.14 16.56 11.49
CA LYS A 520 -68.85 15.12 11.54
C LYS A 520 -67.39 14.91 11.22
N SER A 521 -66.75 13.95 11.90
CA SER A 521 -65.38 13.62 11.54
C SER A 521 -65.29 12.91 10.21
N ASP A 522 -64.14 13.00 9.55
CA ASP A 522 -63.88 12.38 8.26
C ASP A 522 -64.07 10.84 8.36
N GLY A 523 -63.64 10.24 9.47
CA GLY A 523 -63.93 8.84 9.81
C GLY A 523 -65.40 8.51 10.11
N GLU A 524 -66.23 9.46 10.54
CA GLU A 524 -67.70 9.29 10.63
C GLU A 524 -68.38 9.40 9.25
N GLU A 525 -67.76 10.14 8.33
CA GLU A 525 -68.24 10.34 6.97
C GLU A 525 -67.98 9.12 6.08
N ASP A 526 -66.83 8.44 6.24
CA ASP A 526 -66.53 7.11 5.67
C ASP A 526 -66.87 5.97 6.65
N LYS A 527 -68.15 5.61 6.68
CA LYS A 527 -68.70 4.58 7.58
C LYS A 527 -68.04 3.21 7.50
N ASN A 528 -67.49 2.86 6.34
CA ASN A 528 -66.95 1.54 6.12
C ASN A 528 -65.41 1.54 6.13
N ARG A 529 -64.79 2.73 6.19
CA ARG A 529 -63.34 2.97 6.37
C ARG A 529 -62.52 2.27 5.30
N ASN A 530 -63.03 2.29 4.07
CA ASN A 530 -62.34 1.72 2.91
C ASN A 530 -61.68 2.79 2.04
N CYS A 531 -61.75 4.06 2.45
CA CYS A 531 -61.10 5.18 1.79
C CYS A 531 -61.67 5.47 0.40
N VAL A 532 -62.93 5.10 0.21
CA VAL A 532 -63.69 5.33 -1.01
C VAL A 532 -65.01 5.97 -0.63
N TYR A 533 -65.27 7.15 -1.17
CA TYR A 533 -66.56 7.80 -0.98
C TYR A 533 -67.67 7.06 -1.75
N GLU A 534 -68.58 6.43 -1.02
CA GLU A 534 -69.71 5.63 -1.52
C GLU A 534 -71.06 6.22 -1.06
N PRO A 535 -71.60 7.26 -1.73
CA PRO A 535 -72.87 7.88 -1.33
C PRO A 535 -74.06 6.90 -1.33
N ALA A 536 -73.95 5.80 -2.08
CA ALA A 536 -74.96 4.74 -2.10
C ALA A 536 -75.07 3.97 -0.77
N LEU A 537 -74.02 3.97 0.05
CA LEU A 537 -73.98 3.39 1.40
C LEU A 537 -74.34 4.43 2.49
N GLY A 538 -74.63 5.67 2.07
CA GLY A 538 -75.01 6.76 2.97
C GLY A 538 -73.83 7.44 3.65
N GLU A 539 -72.65 7.36 3.05
CA GLU A 539 -71.46 8.15 3.39
C GLU A 539 -71.62 9.61 2.94
N THR A 540 -70.91 10.50 3.62
CA THR A 540 -70.73 11.92 3.25
C THR A 540 -69.30 12.13 2.75
N ASP A 541 -69.03 13.25 2.06
CA ASP A 541 -67.73 13.47 1.41
C ASP A 541 -66.89 14.38 2.32
N PRO A 542 -65.81 13.87 2.97
CA PRO A 542 -64.99 14.60 3.97
C PRO A 542 -64.44 15.95 3.51
N ARG A 543 -64.48 16.22 2.20
CA ARG A 543 -63.88 17.41 1.57
C ARG A 543 -64.89 18.51 1.30
N VAL A 544 -66.17 18.19 1.39
CA VAL A 544 -67.24 19.04 0.87
C VAL A 544 -68.29 19.22 1.93
N GLY A 545 -68.12 20.33 2.67
CA GLY A 545 -68.99 20.76 3.75
C GLY A 545 -70.44 20.55 3.36
N ASN A 546 -71.02 19.45 3.83
CA ASN A 546 -72.42 19.21 3.60
C ASN A 546 -73.12 20.17 4.55
N PRO A 547 -73.99 21.08 4.09
CA PRO A 547 -74.73 21.91 5.01
C PRO A 547 -75.59 20.98 5.87
N ALA A 548 -75.08 20.64 7.06
CA ALA A 548 -75.76 19.80 8.01
C ALA A 548 -77.12 20.45 8.24
N ALA A 549 -78.15 19.61 8.09
CA ALA A 549 -79.55 19.96 8.24
C ALA A 549 -79.71 20.94 9.41
N ALA A 550 -79.93 22.21 9.07
CA ALA A 550 -80.19 23.23 10.06
C ALA A 550 -81.32 22.72 10.96
N LEU A 551 -81.01 22.60 12.26
CA LEU A 551 -81.85 22.84 13.45
C LEU A 551 -81.49 21.83 14.56
N GLY A 552 -80.54 22.20 15.42
CA GLY A 552 -80.02 21.27 16.43
C GLY A 552 -79.53 21.77 17.78
N THR A 553 -79.51 23.08 18.06
CA THR A 553 -79.13 23.66 19.38
C THR A 553 -77.63 23.56 19.73
N ILE A 554 -77.01 24.73 19.88
CA ILE A 554 -75.63 24.96 20.32
C ILE A 554 -75.42 24.38 21.73
N ALA A 555 -74.47 23.46 21.88
CA ALA A 555 -73.82 23.18 23.16
C ALA A 555 -72.32 23.48 23.00
N TYR A 556 -71.90 24.64 23.52
CA TYR A 556 -70.49 24.91 23.79
C TYR A 556 -70.01 23.95 24.87
N SER A 557 -68.97 23.15 24.59
CA SER A 557 -68.01 22.74 25.61
C SER A 557 -66.59 22.86 25.09
N ARG A 558 -65.93 23.94 25.53
CA ARG A 558 -64.47 24.02 25.62
C ARG A 558 -63.95 22.88 26.50
N SER A 559 -62.87 22.26 26.07
CA SER A 559 -61.78 21.88 26.96
C SER A 559 -60.47 21.75 26.18
N GLN A 560 -59.66 22.79 26.25
CA GLN A 560 -58.21 22.64 26.17
C GLN A 560 -57.67 22.30 27.56
N VAL A 561 -56.47 21.72 27.56
CA VAL A 561 -55.43 21.63 28.60
C VAL A 561 -55.23 20.22 29.15
N CYS A 562 -54.12 19.61 28.73
CA CYS A 562 -53.13 19.04 29.64
C CYS A 562 -51.74 19.04 28.98
N ASP A 563 -50.94 20.08 29.27
CA ASP A 563 -49.50 19.89 29.50
C ASP A 563 -49.27 20.05 31.01
N SER A 564 -48.32 19.27 31.48
CA SER A 564 -47.94 18.89 32.82
C SER A 564 -47.47 20.04 33.72
N GLN A 565 -47.79 19.93 35.02
CA GLN A 565 -46.84 19.93 36.15
C GLN A 565 -47.53 20.36 37.45
N ASN A 566 -47.47 19.46 38.44
CA ASN A 566 -47.77 19.63 39.87
C ASN A 566 -49.22 19.99 40.29
N LEU A 567 -49.97 19.01 40.81
CA LEU A 567 -50.43 18.96 42.22
C LEU A 567 -51.50 17.87 42.50
N LYS A 568 -51.12 16.95 43.40
CA LYS A 568 -51.87 16.33 44.52
C LYS A 568 -53.30 15.78 44.31
N GLN A 569 -53.39 14.47 44.58
CA GLN A 569 -54.31 13.80 45.53
C GLN A 569 -55.75 14.32 45.63
N LEU A 570 -56.72 13.46 45.27
CA LEU A 570 -58.09 13.57 45.74
C LEU A 570 -58.39 12.44 46.75
N THR A 571 -58.68 12.89 47.98
CA THR A 571 -59.26 12.26 49.20
C THR A 571 -59.09 10.77 49.47
#